data_AF-A0A1S8FJQ1-F1
#
_entry.id   AF-A0A1S8FJQ1-F1
#
_cell.length_a   1.000
_cell.length_b   1.000
_cell.length_c   1.000
_cell.angle_alpha   90.00
_cell.angle_beta   90.00
_cell.angle_gamma   90.00
#
_symmetry.space_group_name_H-M   'P 1'
#
loop_
_entity.id
_entity.type
_entity.pdbx_description
1 polymer ?
#
loop_
_entity_poly.entity_id
_entity_poly.type
_entity_poly.pdbx_seq_one_letter_code
_entity_poly.pdbx_strand_id
1 'polypeptide(L)'
;MLHAAGEPAAAASHPLVGTWTWALFGGSCAETWHYRSDRTVLATSGQEVAEKTYEVTKVPDAGGFYKLVETVVRQNDKKDCSGALLGGPGEESTRFIQFSPLADKMLVCQNASLKACFGPFARVR
;
A
#
# COMPACT_ATOMS: atom_id res chain seq x y z
N MET A 1 -22.35 29.91 -31.40
CA MET A 1 -21.01 29.93 -30.77
C MET A 1 -20.82 28.58 -30.08
N LEU A 2 -19.95 27.71 -30.61
CA LEU A 2 -19.66 26.41 -30.00
C LEU A 2 -18.78 26.63 -28.76
N HIS A 3 -19.25 26.22 -27.59
CA HIS A 3 -18.37 26.05 -26.44
C HIS A 3 -17.68 24.68 -26.58
N ALA A 4 -16.36 24.70 -26.70
CA ALA A 4 -15.53 23.52 -26.53
C ALA A 4 -15.61 23.10 -25.06
N ALA A 5 -16.13 21.91 -24.79
CA ALA A 5 -16.00 21.27 -23.49
C ALA A 5 -14.53 20.89 -23.32
N GLY A 6 -13.86 21.48 -22.33
CA GLY A 6 -12.52 21.05 -21.93
C GLY A 6 -12.55 19.58 -21.54
N GLU A 7 -11.58 18.81 -22.05
CA GLU A 7 -11.36 17.43 -21.63
C GLU A 7 -11.23 17.37 -20.10
N PRO A 8 -11.88 16.41 -19.42
CA PRO A 8 -11.69 16.24 -17.99
C PRO A 8 -10.21 15.97 -17.74
N ALA A 9 -9.57 16.81 -16.91
CA ALA A 9 -8.22 16.56 -16.43
C ALA A 9 -8.14 15.11 -15.95
N ALA A 10 -7.20 14.34 -16.51
CA ALA A 10 -7.01 12.94 -16.15
C ALA A 10 -7.01 12.83 -14.62
N ALA A 11 -7.94 12.06 -14.07
CA ALA A 11 -8.09 11.94 -12.62
C ALA A 11 -6.72 11.57 -12.03
N ALA A 12 -6.19 12.42 -11.15
CA ALA A 12 -4.89 12.18 -10.54
C ALA A 12 -4.90 10.78 -9.90
N SER A 13 -3.88 9.97 -10.24
CA SER A 13 -3.72 8.64 -9.68
C SER A 13 -3.65 8.71 -8.16
N HIS A 14 -4.27 7.77 -7.46
CA HIS A 14 -4.28 7.74 -6.01
C HIS A 14 -2.83 7.72 -5.47
N PRO A 15 -2.48 8.47 -4.39
CA PRO A 15 -1.10 8.58 -3.91
C PRO A 15 -0.46 7.24 -3.54
N LEU A 16 -1.25 6.20 -3.25
CA LEU A 16 -0.76 4.84 -3.01
C LEU A 16 -0.03 4.23 -4.22
N VAL A 17 -0.43 4.56 -5.46
CA VAL A 17 0.18 3.97 -6.66
C VAL A 17 1.67 4.31 -6.73
N GLY A 18 2.49 3.30 -7.01
CA GLY A 18 3.95 3.38 -7.01
C GLY A 18 4.60 2.30 -6.14
N THR A 19 5.92 2.38 -6.03
CA THR A 19 6.72 1.45 -5.23
C THR A 19 7.07 2.08 -3.89
N TRP A 20 6.88 1.32 -2.83
CA TRP A 20 7.13 1.68 -1.45
C TRP A 20 8.05 0.66 -0.81
N THR A 21 9.04 1.11 -0.05
CA THR A 21 9.96 0.21 0.66
C THR A 21 10.10 0.60 2.12
N TRP A 22 10.19 -0.38 3.00
CA TRP A 22 10.46 -0.20 4.42
C TRP A 22 11.60 -1.10 4.86
N ALA A 23 12.67 -0.49 5.36
CA ALA A 23 13.79 -1.19 5.95
C ALA A 23 13.45 -1.64 7.37
N LEU A 24 13.56 -2.95 7.60
CA LEU A 24 13.31 -3.62 8.88
C LEU A 24 14.64 -4.03 9.54
N PHE A 25 14.63 -4.17 10.86
CA PHE A 25 15.76 -4.70 11.64
C PHE A 25 17.10 -4.02 11.32
N GLY A 26 17.12 -2.69 11.28
CA GLY A 26 18.32 -1.91 10.96
C GLY A 26 18.78 -2.01 9.51
N GLY A 27 17.91 -2.46 8.59
CA GLY A 27 18.19 -2.59 7.16
C GLY A 27 18.64 -3.98 6.71
N SER A 28 18.66 -4.97 7.60
CA SER A 28 18.99 -6.35 7.23
C SER A 28 17.89 -7.06 6.44
N CYS A 29 16.66 -6.53 6.47
CA CYS A 29 15.56 -6.97 5.64
C CYS A 29 14.78 -5.76 5.10
N ALA A 30 14.12 -5.92 3.96
CA ALA A 30 13.27 -4.90 3.39
C ALA A 30 11.91 -5.48 3.01
N GLU A 31 10.86 -4.75 3.36
CA GLU A 31 9.53 -4.92 2.80
C GLU A 31 9.42 -4.02 1.57
N THR A 32 8.89 -4.52 0.45
CA THR A 32 8.64 -3.71 -0.75
C THR A 32 7.26 -4.01 -1.31
N TRP A 33 6.46 -2.96 -1.52
CA TRP A 33 5.12 -3.04 -2.09
C TRP A 33 5.03 -2.18 -3.34
N HIS A 34 4.65 -2.80 -4.46
CA HIS A 34 4.46 -2.12 -5.73
C HIS A 34 2.97 -2.11 -6.10
N TYR A 35 2.30 -1.01 -5.77
CA TYR A 35 0.89 -0.80 -6.10
C TYR A 35 0.75 -0.27 -7.52
N ARG A 36 0.01 -1.00 -8.35
CA ARG A 36 -0.28 -0.63 -9.75
C ARG A 36 -1.63 0.06 -9.85
N SER A 37 -1.83 0.82 -10.92
CA SER A 37 -3.08 1.54 -11.19
C SER A 37 -4.27 0.61 -11.51
N ASP A 38 -4.00 -0.64 -11.87
CA ASP A 38 -4.98 -1.69 -12.17
C ASP A 38 -5.53 -2.41 -10.93
N ARG A 39 -5.27 -1.87 -9.73
CA ARG A 39 -5.69 -2.45 -8.43
C ARG A 39 -4.97 -3.75 -8.05
N THR A 40 -3.79 -4.01 -8.61
CA THR A 40 -2.90 -5.08 -8.15
C THR A 40 -1.72 -4.56 -7.35
N VAL A 41 -1.22 -5.37 -6.42
CA VAL A 41 0.03 -5.12 -5.70
C VAL A 41 0.91 -6.36 -5.75
N LEU A 42 2.20 -6.14 -6.04
CA LEU A 42 3.25 -7.13 -5.79
C LEU A 42 3.95 -6.74 -4.48
N ALA A 43 3.94 -7.64 -3.51
CA ALA A 43 4.56 -7.47 -2.21
C ALA A 43 5.70 -8.47 -2.02
N THR A 44 6.80 -8.01 -1.44
CA THR A 44 7.93 -8.85 -1.03
C THR A 44 8.35 -8.50 0.39
N SER A 45 8.62 -9.52 1.21
CA SER A 45 9.15 -9.36 2.57
C SER A 45 10.06 -10.55 2.89
N GLY A 46 11.35 -10.34 3.11
CA GLY A 46 12.29 -11.45 3.30
C GLY A 46 12.32 -12.39 2.09
N GLN A 47 11.83 -13.63 2.24
CA GLN A 47 11.69 -14.60 1.14
C GLN A 47 10.26 -14.65 0.59
N GLU A 48 9.30 -14.04 1.28
CA GLU A 48 7.91 -13.96 0.83
C GLU A 48 7.80 -13.15 -0.46
N VAL A 49 7.03 -13.69 -1.41
CA VAL A 49 6.55 -12.98 -2.59
C VAL A 49 5.06 -13.26 -2.72
N ALA A 50 4.27 -12.19 -2.73
CA ALA A 50 2.82 -12.27 -2.83
C ALA A 50 2.27 -11.31 -3.88
N GLU A 51 1.29 -11.75 -4.65
CA GLU A 51 0.44 -10.88 -5.44
C GLU A 51 -0.94 -10.80 -4.83
N LYS A 52 -1.46 -9.59 -4.74
CA LYS A 52 -2.75 -9.28 -4.14
C LYS A 52 -3.52 -8.33 -5.04
N THR A 53 -4.84 -8.31 -4.90
CA THR A 53 -5.65 -7.16 -5.32
C THR A 53 -5.81 -6.20 -4.14
N TYR A 54 -6.14 -4.94 -4.44
CA TYR A 54 -6.41 -3.98 -3.38
C TYR A 54 -7.53 -3.00 -3.71
N GLU A 55 -8.25 -2.59 -2.68
CA GLU A 55 -9.16 -1.46 -2.68
C GLU A 55 -8.66 -0.40 -1.71
N VAL A 56 -8.73 0.87 -2.11
CA VAL A 56 -8.40 2.00 -1.24
C VAL A 56 -9.41 3.11 -1.41
N THR A 57 -9.82 3.72 -0.30
CA THR A 57 -10.74 4.87 -0.31
C THR A 57 -10.17 5.99 -1.17
N LYS A 58 -11.02 6.71 -1.91
CA LYS A 58 -10.57 7.78 -2.80
C LYS A 58 -10.02 9.00 -2.05
N VAL A 59 -10.57 9.26 -0.87
CA VAL A 59 -10.22 10.38 0.01
C VAL A 59 -9.94 9.85 1.42
N PRO A 60 -9.11 10.54 2.22
CA PRO A 60 -8.90 10.16 3.59
C PRO A 60 -10.11 10.54 4.46
N ASP A 61 -10.21 9.92 5.63
CA ASP A 61 -11.12 10.36 6.68
C ASP A 61 -10.67 11.69 7.32
N ALA A 62 -11.42 12.17 8.32
CA ALA A 62 -11.10 13.41 9.03
C ALA A 62 -9.77 13.37 9.79
N GLY A 63 -9.25 12.17 10.10
CA GLY A 63 -7.94 11.96 10.70
C GLY A 63 -6.80 11.84 9.68
N GLY A 64 -7.11 11.92 8.38
CA GLY A 64 -6.13 11.79 7.31
C GLY A 64 -5.82 10.34 6.91
N PHE A 65 -6.62 9.36 7.34
CA PHE A 65 -6.40 7.94 7.02
C PHE A 65 -7.21 7.50 5.81
N TYR A 66 -6.57 6.77 4.91
CA TYR A 66 -7.23 6.01 3.85
C TYR A 66 -7.43 4.57 4.33
N LYS A 67 -8.62 4.01 4.14
CA LYS A 67 -8.83 2.57 4.38
C LYS A 67 -8.32 1.81 3.16
N LEU A 68 -7.44 0.85 3.41
CA LEU A 68 -6.86 -0.07 2.43
C LEU A 68 -7.30 -1.50 2.78
N VAL A 69 -7.82 -2.22 1.80
CA VAL A 69 -8.11 -3.66 1.90
C VAL A 69 -7.29 -4.36 0.83
N GLU A 70 -6.52 -5.37 1.22
CA GLU A 70 -5.78 -6.23 0.29
C GLU A 70 -6.27 -7.67 0.40
N THR A 71 -6.38 -8.35 -0.73
CA THR A 71 -6.80 -9.76 -0.82
C THR A 71 -5.74 -10.57 -1.54
N VAL A 72 -5.22 -11.61 -0.90
CA VAL A 72 -4.16 -12.46 -1.49
C VAL A 72 -4.69 -13.22 -2.70
N VAL A 73 -4.00 -13.09 -3.83
CA VAL A 73 -4.32 -13.81 -5.08
C VAL A 73 -3.39 -15.01 -5.23
N ARG A 74 -2.08 -14.82 -5.05
CA ARG A 74 -1.10 -15.91 -5.03
C ARG A 74 0.07 -15.56 -4.11
N GLN A 75 0.75 -16.57 -3.63
CA GLN A 75 1.98 -16.44 -2.85
C GLN A 75 2.93 -17.62 -3.09
N ASN A 76 4.16 -17.52 -2.58
CA ASN A 76 5.21 -18.53 -2.73
C ASN A 76 5.43 -19.39 -1.48
N ASP A 77 4.58 -19.28 -0.45
CA ASP A 77 4.63 -20.01 0.82
C ASP A 77 5.99 -19.90 1.54
N LYS A 78 6.66 -18.75 1.41
CA LYS A 78 7.89 -18.43 2.10
C LYS A 78 7.65 -17.44 3.23
N LYS A 79 8.60 -17.40 4.15
CA LYS A 79 8.53 -16.55 5.33
C LYS A 79 8.86 -15.10 5.02
N ASP A 80 8.10 -14.21 5.67
CA ASP A 80 8.33 -12.76 5.66
C ASP A 80 9.61 -12.37 6.42
N CYS A 81 9.90 -11.06 6.47
CA CYS A 81 11.02 -10.55 7.26
C CYS A 81 10.97 -10.97 8.74
N SER A 82 9.78 -11.14 9.32
CA SER A 82 9.59 -11.54 10.73
C SER A 82 9.69 -13.06 10.96
N GLY A 83 9.74 -13.85 9.90
CA GLY A 83 9.72 -15.31 9.96
C GLY A 83 8.30 -15.92 9.94
N ALA A 84 7.27 -15.10 9.77
CA ALA A 84 5.87 -15.53 9.67
C ALA A 84 5.52 -15.96 8.24
N LEU A 85 4.47 -16.78 8.11
CA LEU A 85 3.89 -17.12 6.81
C LEU A 85 2.66 -16.23 6.56
N LEU A 86 2.51 -15.76 5.32
CA LEU A 86 1.29 -15.10 4.89
C LEU A 86 0.12 -16.10 4.80
N GLY A 87 -1.08 -15.63 5.12
CA GLY A 87 -2.30 -16.38 4.84
C GLY A 87 -2.48 -16.69 3.35
N GLY A 88 -3.10 -17.82 3.03
CA GLY A 88 -3.27 -18.32 1.66
C GLY A 88 -4.11 -17.41 0.74
N PRO A 89 -4.27 -17.80 -0.53
CA PRO A 89 -5.19 -17.13 -1.45
C PRO A 89 -6.58 -16.94 -0.86
N GLY A 90 -7.15 -15.74 -1.02
CA GLY A 90 -8.43 -15.33 -0.44
C GLY A 90 -8.32 -14.69 0.94
N GLU A 91 -7.17 -14.77 1.62
CA GLU A 91 -6.95 -14.05 2.87
C GLU A 91 -7.04 -12.53 2.65
N GLU A 92 -7.80 -11.86 3.50
CA GLU A 92 -7.97 -10.41 3.45
C GLU A 92 -7.28 -9.71 4.62
N SER A 93 -6.70 -8.55 4.34
CA SER A 93 -6.17 -7.67 5.38
C SER A 93 -6.72 -6.26 5.21
N THR A 94 -7.29 -5.71 6.28
CA THR A 94 -7.65 -4.29 6.35
C THR A 94 -6.57 -3.52 7.09
N ARG A 95 -6.13 -2.41 6.52
CA ARG A 95 -5.16 -1.46 7.08
C ARG A 95 -5.65 -0.03 6.85
N PHE A 96 -5.06 0.90 7.59
CA PHE A 96 -5.33 2.32 7.48
C PHE A 96 -4.03 3.05 7.22
N ILE A 97 -3.92 3.71 6.07
CA ILE A 97 -2.67 4.34 5.64
C ILE A 97 -2.77 5.85 5.71
N GLN A 98 -1.66 6.50 6.06
CA GLN A 98 -1.53 7.95 6.00
C GLN A 98 -0.25 8.31 5.28
N PHE A 99 -0.32 9.32 4.41
CA PHE A 99 0.84 9.84 3.70
C PHE A 99 1.37 11.09 4.39
N SER A 100 2.69 11.29 4.34
CA SER A 100 3.29 12.60 4.63
C SER A 100 2.75 13.66 3.65
N PRO A 101 2.82 14.97 3.97
CA PRO A 101 2.38 16.04 3.07
C PRO A 101 3.01 16.01 1.67
N LEU A 102 4.25 15.53 1.53
CA LEU A 102 4.95 15.38 0.25
C LEU A 102 4.64 14.05 -0.48
N ALA A 103 3.80 13.20 0.11
CA ALA A 103 3.46 11.86 -0.38
C ALA A 103 4.69 10.95 -0.68
N ASP A 104 5.81 11.17 0.00
CA ASP A 104 7.06 10.39 -0.14
C ASP A 104 7.33 9.47 1.06
N LYS A 105 6.48 9.54 2.09
CA LYS A 105 6.41 8.59 3.21
C LYS A 105 4.97 8.12 3.43
N MET A 106 4.82 6.86 3.85
CA MET A 106 3.55 6.24 4.18
C MET A 106 3.64 5.49 5.51
N LEU A 107 2.73 5.79 6.44
CA LEU A 107 2.49 5.01 7.64
C LEU A 107 1.34 4.03 7.37
N VAL A 108 1.42 2.84 7.98
CA VAL A 108 0.40 1.80 7.87
C VAL A 108 -0.05 1.41 9.28
N CYS A 109 -1.35 1.47 9.55
CA CYS A 109 -1.92 1.31 10.88
C CYS A 109 -2.99 0.23 10.93
N GLN A 110 -3.19 -0.36 12.11
CA GLN A 110 -4.20 -1.40 12.33
C GLN A 110 -5.63 -0.85 12.34
N ASN A 111 -5.80 0.40 12.77
CA ASN A 111 -7.05 1.15 12.75
C ASN A 111 -6.77 2.61 12.34
N ALA A 112 -7.81 3.43 12.17
CA ALA A 112 -7.69 4.86 11.84
C ALA A 112 -7.18 5.69 13.05
N SER A 113 -6.00 5.34 13.57
CA SER A 113 -5.30 6.07 14.62
C SER A 113 -3.80 5.77 14.59
N LEU A 114 -3.00 6.66 15.18
CA LEU A 114 -1.54 6.52 15.25
C LEU A 114 -1.04 5.60 16.37
N LYS A 115 -1.94 4.88 17.07
CA LYS A 115 -1.57 4.08 18.26
C LYS A 115 -0.85 2.78 17.92
N ALA A 116 -1.15 2.20 16.76
CA ALA A 116 -0.61 0.91 16.35
C ALA A 116 -0.32 0.95 14.84
N CYS A 117 0.87 1.45 14.51
CA CYS A 117 1.34 1.65 13.15
C CYS A 117 2.75 1.09 12.96
N PHE A 118 3.10 0.85 11.72
CA PHE A 118 4.43 0.43 11.29
C PHE A 118 4.88 1.21 10.04
N GLY A 119 6.17 1.13 9.72
CA GLY A 119 6.85 2.00 8.76
C GLY A 119 7.76 3.04 9.44
N PRO A 120 8.00 4.21 8.82
CA PRO A 120 7.41 4.63 7.55
C PRO A 120 8.00 3.88 6.36
N PHE A 121 7.13 3.55 5.40
CA PHE A 121 7.55 3.20 4.06
C PHE A 121 8.02 4.46 3.34
N ALA A 122 9.13 4.38 2.63
CA ALA A 122 9.63 5.42 1.73
C ALA A 122 9.22 5.09 0.30
N ARG A 123 8.79 6.13 -0.44
CA ARG A 123 8.57 5.99 -1.87
C ARG A 123 9.91 5.78 -2.59
N VAL A 124 9.97 4.76 -3.44
CA VAL A 124 11.08 4.55 -4.37
C VAL A 124 10.84 5.45 -5.59
N ARG A 125 11.87 6.20 -5.99
CA ARG A 125 11.84 7.09 -7.16
C ARG A 125 12.36 6.38 -8.40
#